data_AF-D6Z4S5-F1
#
_entry.id   AF-D6Z4S5-F1
#
_cell.length_a   1.000
_cell.length_b   1.000
_cell.length_c   1.000
_cell.angle_alpha   90.00
_cell.angle_beta   90.00
_cell.angle_gamma   90.00
#
_symmetry.space_group_name_H-M   'P 1'
#
loop_
_entity.id
_entity.type
_entity.pdbx_description
1 polymer ?
#
loop_
_entity_poly.entity_id
_entity_poly.type
_entity_poly.pdbx_seq_one_letter_code
_entity_poly.pdbx_strand_id
1 'polypeptide(L)'
;MSEQVTTTANQGIKKGLLAGALALLLLALPGLVMAYPGGGGQPGMGAEAAPQDFDQATLQSFAVASVQLQEIQQEYAGRLEGVQDQDKAIELQQQANEKMVATVEEEGLDVQTYNAIANAMNTSPELHARIMAKIEAEQNR
;
A
#
# COMPACT_ATOMS: atom_id res chain seq x y z
N MET A 1 -12.62 59.77 -1.82
CA MET A 1 -11.79 59.86 -0.59
C MET A 1 -12.31 58.78 0.34
N SER A 2 -12.15 57.49 0.04
CA SER A 2 -10.92 56.71 -0.22
C SER A 2 -10.12 56.48 1.05
N GLU A 3 -9.80 55.21 1.29
CA GLU A 3 -8.77 54.66 2.19
C GLU A 3 -9.22 54.25 3.59
N GLN A 4 -9.83 53.07 3.68
CA GLN A 4 -9.61 52.16 4.79
C GLN A 4 -8.67 51.05 4.31
N VAL A 5 -7.41 51.24 4.69
CA VAL A 5 -6.35 50.26 4.97
C VAL A 5 -6.67 48.82 4.58
N THR A 6 -6.02 48.40 3.48
CA THR A 6 -5.66 47.02 3.18
C THR A 6 -4.86 46.41 4.32
N THR A 7 -5.28 45.28 4.88
CA THR A 7 -4.44 44.12 5.25
C THR A 7 -5.23 43.16 6.13
N THR A 8 -5.70 42.07 5.53
CA THR A 8 -5.59 40.74 6.14
C THR A 8 -5.33 39.80 4.98
N ALA A 9 -4.04 39.57 4.71
CA ALA A 9 -3.59 38.60 3.74
C ALA A 9 -4.04 37.21 4.21
N ASN A 10 -5.09 36.70 3.59
CA ASN A 10 -5.49 35.30 3.72
C ASN A 10 -4.31 34.45 3.22
N GLN A 11 -3.69 33.73 4.15
CA GLN A 11 -2.53 32.90 3.90
C GLN A 11 -2.80 31.96 2.73
N GLY A 12 -1.92 31.99 1.74
CA GLY A 12 -1.91 31.05 0.63
C GLY A 12 -1.63 29.63 1.12
N ILE A 13 -2.68 28.95 1.57
CA ILE A 13 -2.71 27.50 1.64
C ILE A 13 -2.76 27.03 0.19
N LYS A 14 -1.61 26.69 -0.40
CA LYS A 14 -1.39 25.50 -1.24
C LYS A 14 0.10 25.13 -1.17
N LYS A 15 0.58 24.72 0.00
CA LYS A 15 1.79 23.91 0.09
C LYS A 15 1.51 22.65 -0.73
N GLY A 16 2.33 22.37 -1.73
CA GLY A 16 2.23 21.18 -2.56
C GLY A 16 2.27 19.94 -1.68
N LEU A 17 1.12 19.30 -1.51
CA LEU A 17 1.01 17.92 -1.09
C LEU A 17 0.93 17.09 -2.37
N LEU A 18 2.10 16.81 -2.94
CA LEU A 18 2.31 15.65 -3.79
C LEU A 18 3.47 14.86 -3.19
N ALA A 19 3.40 14.60 -1.89
CA ALA A 19 4.05 13.41 -1.34
C ALA A 19 3.24 12.24 -1.88
N GLY A 20 3.85 11.46 -2.76
CA GLY A 20 3.24 10.36 -3.47
C GLY A 20 2.52 9.42 -2.52
N ALA A 21 1.21 9.56 -2.45
CA ALA A 21 0.35 8.44 -2.18
C ALA A 21 0.42 7.56 -3.43
N LEU A 22 1.38 6.65 -3.49
CA LEU A 22 1.24 5.45 -4.32
C LEU A 22 0.18 4.57 -3.63
N ALA A 23 -1.04 5.11 -3.60
CA ALA A 23 -2.26 4.39 -3.29
C ALA A 23 -2.57 3.53 -4.52
N LEU A 24 -1.88 2.40 -4.62
CA LEU A 24 -2.29 1.29 -5.49
C LEU A 24 -2.62 0.05 -4.65
N LEU A 25 -3.36 0.26 -3.56
CA LEU A 25 -4.28 -0.75 -3.05
C LEU A 25 -5.42 -0.11 -2.23
N LEU A 26 -6.29 0.67 -2.89
CA LEU A 26 -7.60 0.99 -2.32
C LEU A 26 -8.69 0.88 -3.39
N LEU A 27 -9.33 -0.29 -3.42
CA LEU A 27 -10.74 -0.40 -3.80
C LEU A 27 -11.50 -1.17 -2.72
N ALA A 28 -11.62 -0.53 -1.56
CA ALA A 28 -12.69 -0.78 -0.61
C ALA A 28 -12.94 0.49 0.20
N LEU A 29 -13.70 1.44 -0.35
CA LEU A 29 -14.33 2.50 0.43
C LEU A 29 -15.66 1.96 0.96
N PRO A 30 -15.85 1.72 2.27
CA PRO A 30 -17.18 1.46 2.80
C PRO A 30 -17.87 2.82 3.03
N GLY A 31 -19.04 3.02 2.42
CA GLY A 31 -20.07 3.85 3.06
C GLY A 31 -20.34 5.27 2.56
N LEU A 32 -20.19 5.58 1.27
CA LEU A 32 -20.91 6.73 0.68
C LEU A 32 -21.79 6.26 -0.49
N VAL A 33 -22.87 5.55 -0.17
CA VAL A 33 -23.96 5.28 -1.11
C VAL A 33 -25.13 6.21 -0.76
N MET A 34 -25.04 7.48 -1.17
CA MET A 34 -26.19 8.37 -1.18
C MET A 34 -26.84 8.32 -2.57
N ALA A 35 -27.88 7.49 -2.65
CA ALA A 35 -29.03 7.57 -3.56
C ALA A 35 -28.77 7.89 -5.05
N TYR A 36 -28.44 6.86 -5.83
CA TYR A 36 -28.81 6.80 -7.25
C TYR A 36 -29.80 5.64 -7.45
N PRO A 37 -31.05 5.88 -7.90
CA PRO A 37 -31.97 4.82 -8.24
C PRO A 37 -31.69 4.37 -9.67
N GLY A 38 -30.73 3.46 -9.85
CA GLY A 38 -30.47 2.86 -11.16
C GLY A 38 -29.19 2.05 -11.21
N GLY A 39 -29.33 0.72 -11.23
CA GLY A 39 -28.30 -0.17 -11.75
C GLY A 39 -27.65 -1.08 -10.70
N GLY A 40 -28.06 -2.35 -10.71
CA GLY A 40 -27.19 -3.50 -10.42
C GLY A 40 -26.57 -3.56 -9.03
N GLY A 41 -27.27 -4.19 -8.09
CA GLY A 41 -26.62 -4.72 -6.90
C GLY A 41 -25.53 -5.71 -7.31
N GLN A 42 -24.29 -5.34 -7.06
CA GLN A 42 -23.17 -6.27 -7.10
C GLN A 42 -23.13 -6.92 -5.71
N PRO A 43 -23.25 -8.25 -5.60
CA PRO A 43 -23.09 -8.90 -4.31
C PRO A 43 -21.66 -8.61 -3.87
N GLY A 44 -21.52 -7.99 -2.71
CA GLY A 44 -20.25 -7.95 -2.00
C GLY A 44 -19.87 -9.39 -1.71
N MET A 45 -19.08 -9.99 -2.59
CA MET A 45 -18.29 -11.16 -2.26
C MET A 45 -17.25 -10.69 -1.25
N GLY A 46 -17.68 -10.54 0.00
CA GLY A 46 -16.80 -10.83 1.12
C GLY A 46 -16.47 -12.30 0.95
N ALA A 47 -15.37 -12.58 0.24
CA ALA A 47 -14.74 -13.87 0.36
C ALA A 47 -14.36 -13.98 1.84
N GLU A 48 -15.17 -14.71 2.60
CA GLU A 48 -14.74 -15.28 3.87
C GLU A 48 -13.50 -16.09 3.53
N ALA A 49 -12.33 -15.47 3.74
CA ALA A 49 -11.08 -16.18 3.72
C ALA A 49 -11.21 -17.22 4.82
N ALA A 50 -11.42 -18.48 4.42
CA ALA A 50 -11.31 -19.61 5.33
C ALA A 50 -10.01 -19.42 6.13
N PRO A 51 -9.99 -19.71 7.44
CA PRO A 51 -8.78 -19.57 8.24
C PRO A 51 -7.66 -20.38 7.57
N GLN A 52 -6.77 -19.66 6.89
CA GLN A 52 -5.58 -20.22 6.27
C GLN A 52 -4.58 -20.34 7.40
N ASP A 53 -4.35 -21.57 7.87
CA ASP A 53 -3.22 -21.84 8.73
C ASP A 53 -1.95 -21.83 7.88
N PHE A 54 -1.15 -20.77 8.04
CA PHE A 54 0.16 -20.65 7.42
C PHE A 54 1.21 -21.29 8.32
N ASP A 55 2.09 -22.10 7.75
CA ASP A 55 3.18 -22.71 8.51
C ASP A 55 4.28 -21.69 8.89
N GLN A 56 5.15 -22.07 9.82
CA GLN A 56 6.19 -21.16 10.32
C GLN A 56 7.20 -20.73 9.25
N ALA A 57 7.46 -21.59 8.26
CA ALA A 57 8.40 -21.29 7.17
C ALA A 57 7.80 -20.25 6.23
N THR A 58 6.54 -20.41 5.86
CA THR A 58 5.76 -19.46 5.05
C THR A 58 5.70 -18.09 5.73
N LEU A 59 5.42 -18.05 7.03
CA LEU A 59 5.42 -16.80 7.80
C LEU A 59 6.82 -16.17 7.91
N GLN A 60 7.87 -16.97 7.88
CA GLN A 60 9.25 -16.49 7.87
C GLN A 60 9.60 -15.88 6.52
N SER A 61 9.33 -16.58 5.41
CA SER A 61 9.50 -16.04 4.05
C SER A 61 8.70 -14.75 3.86
N PHE A 62 7.49 -14.67 4.40
CA PHE A 62 6.67 -13.46 4.33
C PHE A 62 7.34 -12.29 5.06
N ALA A 63 7.91 -12.52 6.25
CA ALA A 63 8.61 -11.49 6.99
C ALA A 63 9.85 -10.99 6.25
N VAL A 64 10.66 -11.91 5.70
CA VAL A 64 11.86 -11.57 4.90
C VAL A 64 11.47 -10.79 3.65
N ALA A 65 10.48 -11.28 2.89
CA ALA A 65 9.95 -10.58 1.71
C ALA A 65 9.39 -9.20 2.09
N SER A 66 8.70 -9.06 3.22
CA SER A 66 8.15 -7.77 3.67
C SER A 66 9.23 -6.73 3.91
N VAL A 67 10.36 -7.10 4.52
CA VAL A 67 11.49 -6.20 4.73
C VAL A 67 12.08 -5.76 3.39
N GLN A 68 12.35 -6.70 2.48
CA GLN A 68 12.91 -6.39 1.16
C GLN A 68 11.95 -5.54 0.30
N LEU A 69 10.64 -5.82 0.35
CA LEU A 69 9.63 -5.02 -0.35
C LEU A 69 9.59 -3.58 0.17
N GLN A 70 9.77 -3.37 1.48
CA GLN A 70 9.88 -2.02 2.03
C GLN A 70 11.10 -1.26 1.48
N GLU A 71 12.25 -1.94 1.34
CA GLU A 71 13.45 -1.34 0.73
C GLU A 71 13.22 -0.97 -0.74
N ILE A 72 12.59 -1.85 -1.51
CA ILE A 72 12.22 -1.58 -2.91
C ILE A 72 11.26 -0.39 -2.99
N GLN A 73 10.24 -0.33 -2.12
CA GLN A 73 9.31 0.80 -2.08
C GLN A 73 10.04 2.12 -1.82
N GLN A 74 10.98 2.14 -0.88
CA GLN A 74 11.77 3.33 -0.58
C GLN A 74 12.71 3.71 -1.73
N GLU A 75 13.36 2.73 -2.35
CA GLU A 75 14.24 2.92 -3.52
C GLU A 75 13.47 3.60 -4.66
N TYR A 76 12.31 3.04 -5.04
CA TYR A 76 11.53 3.55 -6.16
C TYR A 76 10.78 4.83 -5.84
N ALA A 77 10.37 5.06 -4.58
CA ALA A 77 9.87 6.34 -4.14
C ALA A 77 10.94 7.43 -4.42
N GLY A 78 12.17 7.22 -3.96
CA GLY A 78 13.28 8.14 -4.21
C GLY A 78 13.60 8.35 -5.70
N ARG A 79 13.48 7.30 -6.52
CA ARG A 79 13.66 7.40 -7.98
C ARG A 79 12.55 8.18 -8.67
N LEU A 80 11.33 8.15 -8.12
CA LEU A 80 10.17 8.88 -8.62
C LEU A 80 10.14 10.34 -8.12
N GLU A 81 10.88 10.67 -7.07
CA GLU A 81 10.97 12.04 -6.58
C GLU A 81 11.48 12.98 -7.67
N GLY A 82 10.68 14.00 -8.00
CA GLY A 82 11.03 15.00 -9.02
C GLY A 82 10.94 14.51 -10.46
N VAL A 83 10.45 13.31 -10.73
CA VAL A 83 10.16 12.85 -12.10
C VAL A 83 8.94 13.59 -12.63
N GLN A 84 9.15 14.44 -13.63
CA GLN A 84 8.09 15.21 -14.30
C GLN A 84 7.61 14.55 -15.60
N ASP A 85 8.42 13.64 -16.15
CA ASP A 85 8.11 12.89 -17.36
C ASP A 85 7.20 11.71 -17.03
N GLN A 86 6.01 11.69 -17.65
CA GLN A 86 4.99 10.69 -17.37
C GLN A 86 5.41 9.29 -17.84
N ASP A 87 6.04 9.17 -19.01
CA ASP A 87 6.47 7.89 -19.55
C ASP A 87 7.56 7.27 -18.67
N LYS A 88 8.50 8.11 -18.21
CA LYS A 88 9.53 7.69 -17.25
C LYS A 88 8.95 7.28 -15.90
N ALA A 89 7.94 7.99 -15.40
CA ALA A 89 7.27 7.62 -14.16
C ALA A 89 6.56 6.26 -14.29
N ILE A 90 5.90 6.00 -15.42
CA ILE A 90 5.25 4.73 -15.74
C ILE A 90 6.28 3.60 -15.83
N GLU A 91 7.43 3.82 -16.47
CA GLU A 91 8.52 2.84 -16.56
C GLU A 91 9.06 2.47 -15.17
N LEU A 92 9.32 3.48 -14.31
CA LEU A 92 9.79 3.25 -12.95
C LEU A 92 8.78 2.46 -12.10
N GLN A 93 7.48 2.73 -12.27
CA GLN A 93 6.44 1.97 -11.59
C GLN A 93 6.39 0.51 -12.07
N GLN A 94 6.56 0.25 -13.37
CA GLN A 94 6.61 -1.12 -13.90
C GLN A 94 7.81 -1.88 -13.34
N GLN A 95 9.00 -1.29 -13.38
CA GLN A 95 10.21 -1.89 -12.82
C GLN A 95 10.07 -2.18 -11.31
N ALA A 96 9.40 -1.29 -10.56
CA ALA A 96 9.12 -1.51 -9.14
C ALA A 96 8.23 -2.75 -8.95
N ASN A 97 7.14 -2.86 -9.70
CA ASN A 97 6.21 -3.99 -9.63
C ASN A 97 6.90 -5.31 -9.97
N GLU A 98 7.69 -5.34 -11.06
CA GLU A 98 8.45 -6.52 -11.46
C GLU A 98 9.43 -6.96 -10.37
N LYS A 99 10.17 -6.00 -9.78
CA LYS A 99 11.10 -6.28 -8.69
C LYS A 99 10.40 -6.79 -7.44
N MET A 100 9.25 -6.21 -7.06
CA MET A 100 8.47 -6.69 -5.91
C MET A 100 7.96 -8.12 -6.12
N VAL A 101 7.45 -8.45 -7.30
CA VAL A 101 7.00 -9.82 -7.62
C VAL A 101 8.17 -10.79 -7.55
N ALA A 102 9.28 -10.47 -8.20
CA ALA A 102 10.48 -11.30 -8.17
C ALA A 102 10.97 -11.56 -6.75
N THR A 103 11.03 -10.55 -5.89
CA THR A 103 11.45 -10.70 -4.49
C THR A 103 10.53 -11.62 -3.69
N VAL A 104 9.20 -11.57 -3.92
CA VAL A 104 8.28 -12.52 -3.27
C VAL A 104 8.57 -13.95 -3.74
N GLU A 105 8.78 -14.14 -5.05
CA GLU A 105 9.09 -15.44 -5.65
C GLU A 105 10.46 -16.00 -5.21
N GLU A 106 11.47 -15.14 -5.05
CA GLU A 106 12.81 -15.50 -4.56
C GLU A 106 12.79 -16.04 -3.12
N GLU A 107 11.88 -15.56 -2.28
CA GLU A 107 11.65 -16.07 -0.92
C GLU A 107 10.81 -17.37 -0.88
N GLY A 108 10.50 -17.93 -2.06
CA GLY A 108 9.73 -19.17 -2.20
C GLY A 108 8.23 -18.99 -1.99
N LEU A 109 7.72 -17.76 -2.08
CA LEU A 109 6.30 -17.45 -2.00
C LEU A 109 5.76 -17.09 -3.38
N ASP A 110 4.49 -17.37 -3.63
CA ASP A 110 3.78 -16.74 -4.73
C ASP A 110 3.03 -15.49 -4.25
N VAL A 111 2.70 -14.61 -5.19
CA VAL A 111 2.01 -13.34 -4.91
C VAL A 111 0.63 -13.55 -4.26
N GLN A 112 -0.08 -14.63 -4.60
CA GLN A 112 -1.37 -14.93 -4.00
C GLN A 112 -1.21 -15.31 -2.52
N THR A 113 -0.23 -16.15 -2.19
CA THR A 113 0.08 -16.53 -0.80
C THR A 113 0.53 -15.32 0.02
N TYR A 114 1.41 -14.47 -0.52
CA TYR A 114 1.80 -13.22 0.16
C TYR A 114 0.58 -12.35 0.49
N ASN A 115 -0.29 -12.12 -0.51
CA ASN A 115 -1.51 -11.33 -0.31
C ASN A 115 -2.50 -12.00 0.65
N ALA A 116 -2.61 -13.33 0.66
CA ALA A 116 -3.47 -14.05 1.59
C ALA A 116 -3.03 -13.83 3.04
N ILE A 117 -1.72 -13.87 3.31
CA ILE A 117 -1.15 -13.59 4.63
C ILE A 117 -1.42 -12.14 5.04
N ALA A 118 -1.15 -11.19 4.15
CA ALA A 118 -1.40 -9.76 4.39
C ALA A 118 -2.88 -9.48 4.71
N ASN A 119 -3.81 -10.13 4.01
CA ASN A 119 -5.24 -10.02 4.30
C ASN A 119 -5.62 -10.67 5.64
N ALA A 120 -5.08 -11.84 5.94
CA ALA A 120 -5.35 -12.56 7.19
C ALA A 120 -4.85 -11.78 8.42
N MET A 121 -3.77 -11.00 8.29
CA MET A 121 -3.29 -10.12 9.36
C MET A 121 -4.33 -9.08 9.79
N ASN A 122 -5.22 -8.63 8.90
CA ASN A 122 -6.26 -7.65 9.23
C ASN A 122 -7.38 -8.25 10.10
N THR A 123 -7.57 -9.57 10.05
CA THR A 123 -8.65 -10.27 10.75
C THR A 123 -8.16 -11.12 11.92
N SER A 124 -6.85 -11.37 12.00
CA SER A 124 -6.23 -12.25 12.99
C SER A 124 -5.15 -11.53 13.80
N PRO A 125 -5.49 -10.94 14.96
CA PRO A 125 -4.53 -10.20 15.79
C PRO A 125 -3.33 -11.05 16.24
N GLU A 126 -3.55 -12.34 16.49
CA GLU A 126 -2.48 -13.27 16.86
C GLU A 126 -1.50 -13.49 15.70
N LEU A 127 -2.01 -13.68 14.49
CA LEU A 127 -1.19 -13.81 13.28
C LEU A 127 -0.37 -12.54 13.04
N HIS A 128 -1.02 -11.37 13.16
CA HIS A 128 -0.36 -10.08 13.05
C HIS A 128 0.81 -9.96 14.05
N ALA A 129 0.58 -10.26 15.33
CA ALA A 129 1.63 -10.21 16.36
C ALA A 129 2.81 -11.14 16.03
N ARG A 130 2.53 -12.38 15.59
CA ARG A 130 3.56 -13.36 15.20
C ARG A 130 4.40 -12.86 14.02
N ILE A 131 3.77 -12.28 13.00
CA ILE A 131 4.47 -11.76 11.81
C ILE A 131 5.29 -10.52 12.17
N MET A 132 4.74 -9.60 12.96
CA MET A 132 5.47 -8.39 13.37
C MET A 132 6.73 -8.75 14.16
N ALA A 133 6.66 -9.73 15.06
CA ALA A 133 7.85 -10.21 15.78
C ALA A 133 8.92 -10.79 14.84
N LYS A 134 8.52 -11.46 13.75
CA LYS A 134 9.45 -11.96 12.73
C LYS A 134 10.07 -10.81 11.93
N ILE A 135 9.26 -9.84 11.49
CA ILE A 135 9.75 -8.66 10.76
C ILE A 135 10.76 -7.88 11.61
N GLU A 136 10.46 -7.62 12.88
CA GLU A 136 11.39 -6.95 13.80
C GLU A 136 12.70 -7.74 13.96
N ALA A 137 12.62 -9.07 14.05
CA ALA A 137 13.80 -9.91 14.12
C ALA A 137 14.63 -9.87 12.84
N GLU A 138 14.02 -9.78 11.65
CA GLU A 138 14.74 -9.64 10.38
C GLU A 138 15.37 -8.25 10.20
N GLN A 139 14.73 -7.19 10.68
CA GLN A 139 15.27 -5.82 10.61
C GLN A 139 16.52 -5.61 11.49
N ASN A 140 16.67 -6.40 12.56
CA ASN A 140 17.78 -6.30 13.51
C ASN A 140 18.95 -7.25 13.20
N ARG A 141 18.97 -7.89 12.04
CA ARG A 141 20.07 -8.73 11.58
C ARG A 141 21.11 -7.92 10.81
#